data_AF-A0A7C9DSD1-F1
#
_entry.id   AF-A0A7C9DSD1-F1
#
_cell.length_a   1.000
_cell.length_b   1.000
_cell.length_c   1.000
_cell.angle_alpha   90.00
_cell.angle_beta   90.00
_cell.angle_gamma   90.00
#
_symmetry.space_group_name_H-M   'P 1'
#
loop_
_entity.id
_entity.type
_entity.pdbx_description
1 polymer ?
#
loop_
_entity_poly.entity_id
_entity_poly.type
_entity_poly.pdbx_seq_one_letter_code
_entity_poly.pdbx_strand_id
1 'polypeptide(L)'
;KPQNAKLLRAIFSRYGDIGANCALGSVAVRSFFMDLVCETLQELMTIDLSKITKNKIQSSKASLDDMKKEKIEVEWLKTRLDGILEAKEAMVHLKPSSDLRQLRAERETKIQTLREHLTVYGRDLSIKMNEI
;
A
#
# COMPACT_ATOMS: atom_id res chain seq x y z
N LYS A 1 5.93 20.18 -15.61
CA LYS A 1 6.07 20.93 -14.33
C LYS A 1 7.24 20.35 -13.54
N PRO A 2 8.01 21.11 -12.73
CA PRO A 2 9.19 20.57 -12.03
C PRO A 2 8.88 19.57 -10.90
N GLN A 3 7.59 19.32 -10.61
CA GLN A 3 7.12 18.44 -9.53
C GLN A 3 7.72 17.03 -9.59
N ASN A 4 7.94 16.50 -10.79
CA ASN A 4 8.43 15.13 -10.99
C ASN A 4 9.95 15.03 -11.20
N ALA A 5 10.67 16.16 -11.27
CA ALA A 5 12.08 16.18 -11.69
C ALA A 5 12.99 15.37 -10.74
N LYS A 6 12.71 15.37 -9.44
CA LYS A 6 13.46 14.56 -8.46
C LYS A 6 13.21 13.07 -8.68
N LEU A 7 11.95 12.70 -8.94
CA LEU A 7 11.55 11.31 -9.14
C LEU A 7 12.11 10.77 -10.46
N LEU A 8 12.02 11.55 -11.55
CA LEU A 8 12.62 11.19 -12.84
C LEU A 8 14.13 10.98 -12.71
N ARG A 9 14.86 11.85 -11.99
CA ARG A 9 16.28 11.65 -11.75
C ARG A 9 16.57 10.35 -11.00
N ALA A 10 15.75 10.01 -10.00
CA ALA A 10 15.90 8.75 -9.27
C ALA A 10 15.61 7.53 -10.16
N ILE A 11 14.59 7.62 -11.03
CA ILE A 11 14.28 6.60 -12.04
C ILE A 11 15.47 6.44 -12.99
N PHE A 12 15.97 7.53 -13.57
CA PHE A 12 17.07 7.48 -14.53
C PHE A 12 18.38 6.99 -13.91
N SER A 13 18.63 7.35 -12.65
CA SER A 13 19.79 6.84 -11.92
C SER A 13 19.74 5.32 -11.70
N ARG A 14 18.54 4.71 -11.69
CA ARG A 14 18.36 3.29 -11.40
C ARG A 14 18.15 2.44 -12.65
N TYR A 15 17.44 2.98 -13.63
CA TYR A 15 16.97 2.24 -14.81
C TYR A 15 17.52 2.81 -16.12
N GLY A 16 18.33 3.87 -16.07
CA GLY A 16 18.76 4.61 -17.26
C GLY A 16 17.65 5.51 -17.82
N ASP A 17 17.93 6.16 -18.94
CA ASP A 17 16.91 6.93 -19.66
C ASP A 17 15.89 5.99 -20.30
N ILE A 18 14.78 5.76 -19.59
CA ILE A 18 13.70 4.87 -20.02
C ILE A 18 12.99 5.33 -21.31
N GLY A 19 13.22 6.57 -21.74
CA GLY A 19 12.68 7.13 -22.98
C GLY A 19 13.68 7.16 -24.13
N ALA A 20 14.91 6.67 -23.95
CA ALA A 20 15.99 6.75 -24.96
C ALA A 20 15.60 6.11 -26.30
N ASN A 21 14.83 5.03 -26.26
CA ASN A 21 14.39 4.27 -27.42
C ASN A 21 12.98 4.66 -27.91
N CYS A 22 12.37 5.69 -27.32
CA CYS A 22 10.97 6.03 -27.57
C CYS A 22 10.71 6.30 -29.06
N ALA A 23 9.69 5.65 -29.60
CA ALA A 23 9.31 5.75 -31.02
C ALA A 23 8.70 7.12 -31.39
N LEU A 24 8.33 7.91 -30.40
CA LEU A 24 7.62 9.18 -30.57
C LEU A 24 8.59 10.34 -30.78
N GLY A 25 8.47 11.01 -31.92
CA GLY A 25 9.30 12.18 -32.24
C GLY A 25 8.94 13.44 -31.45
N SER A 26 7.72 13.54 -30.92
CA SER A 26 7.25 14.74 -30.21
C SER A 26 7.79 14.80 -28.77
N VAL A 27 8.56 15.85 -28.47
CA VAL A 27 9.05 16.15 -27.10
C VAL A 27 7.89 16.29 -26.11
N ALA A 28 6.77 16.89 -26.53
CA ALA A 28 5.60 17.08 -25.68
C ALA A 28 4.98 15.73 -25.28
N VAL A 29 4.85 14.80 -26.24
CA VAL A 29 4.26 13.47 -25.98
C VAL A 29 5.20 12.62 -25.13
N ARG A 30 6.52 12.66 -25.39
CA ARG A 30 7.50 11.98 -24.52
C ARG A 30 7.45 12.51 -23.09
N SER A 31 7.34 13.83 -22.92
CA SER A 31 7.23 14.46 -21.60
C SER A 31 5.96 14.03 -20.87
N PHE A 32 4.84 13.93 -21.59
CA PHE A 32 3.58 13.41 -21.05
C PHE A 32 3.73 11.99 -20.49
N PHE A 33 4.39 11.09 -21.23
CA PHE A 33 4.63 9.74 -20.72
C PHE A 33 5.56 9.70 -19.51
N MET A 34 6.60 10.54 -19.47
CA MET A 34 7.47 10.66 -18.30
C MET A 34 6.71 11.14 -17.06
N ASP A 35 5.78 12.08 -17.24
CA ASP A 35 4.89 12.53 -16.18
C ASP A 35 3.95 11.40 -15.72
N LEU A 36 3.36 10.64 -16.64
CA LEU A 36 2.46 9.53 -16.31
C LEU A 36 3.17 8.38 -15.57
N VAL A 37 4.43 8.09 -15.92
CA VAL A 37 5.27 7.15 -15.16
C VAL A 37 5.48 7.64 -13.73
N CYS A 38 5.78 8.92 -13.56
CA CYS A 38 5.98 9.51 -12.23
C CYS A 38 4.71 9.52 -11.40
N GLU A 39 3.58 9.87 -12.00
CA GLU A 39 2.27 9.84 -11.34
C GLU A 39 1.92 8.43 -10.87
N THR A 40 2.10 7.42 -11.74
CA THR A 40 1.88 6.01 -11.37
C THR A 40 2.76 5.62 -10.18
N LEU A 41 4.04 5.99 -10.20
CA LEU A 41 4.96 5.66 -9.11
C LEU A 41 4.62 6.41 -7.81
N GLN A 42 4.25 7.69 -7.89
CA GLN A 42 3.80 8.47 -6.73
C GLN A 42 2.54 7.89 -6.10
N GLU A 43 1.58 7.48 -6.93
CA GLU A 43 0.36 6.84 -6.45
C GLU A 43 0.69 5.55 -5.71
N LEU A 44 1.61 4.72 -6.23
CA LEU A 44 2.08 3.51 -5.56
C LEU A 44 2.84 3.77 -4.26
N MET A 45 3.53 4.90 -4.14
CA MET A 45 4.27 5.27 -2.93
C MET A 45 3.38 5.87 -1.83
N THR A 46 2.23 6.43 -2.20
CA THR A 46 1.36 7.17 -1.26
C THR A 46 0.11 6.41 -0.87
N ILE A 47 -0.38 5.50 -1.74
CA ILE A 47 -1.55 4.68 -1.44
C ILE A 47 -1.20 3.57 -0.44
N ASP A 48 -2.05 3.47 0.59
CA ASP A 48 -2.12 2.28 1.44
C ASP A 48 -2.47 1.05 0.58
N LEU A 49 -1.59 0.04 0.56
CA LEU A 49 -1.75 -1.18 -0.23
C LEU A 49 -3.06 -1.93 0.06
N SER A 50 -3.67 -1.74 1.23
CA SER A 50 -4.99 -2.31 1.52
C SER A 50 -6.09 -1.66 0.65
N LYS A 51 -5.93 -0.38 0.30
CA LYS A 51 -6.90 0.45 -0.44
C LYS A 51 -6.74 0.38 -1.96
N ILE A 52 -5.58 -0.03 -2.49
CA ILE A 52 -5.41 -0.19 -3.94
C ILE A 52 -6.28 -1.33 -4.46
N THR A 53 -7.11 -1.09 -5.47
CA THR A 53 -8.02 -2.12 -6.01
C THR A 53 -7.34 -2.92 -7.13
N LYS A 54 -7.79 -4.16 -7.34
CA LYS A 54 -7.32 -4.99 -8.47
C LYS A 54 -7.56 -4.28 -9.80
N ASN A 55 -8.73 -3.66 -9.98
CA ASN A 55 -9.07 -2.90 -11.19
C ASN A 55 -8.11 -1.74 -11.43
N LYS A 56 -7.74 -1.02 -10.37
CA LYS A 56 -6.77 0.08 -10.47
C LYS A 56 -5.39 -0.43 -10.92
N ILE A 57 -4.90 -1.52 -10.33
CA ILE A 57 -3.64 -2.16 -10.75
C ILE A 57 -3.70 -2.55 -12.24
N GLN A 58 -4.78 -3.19 -12.68
CA GLN A 58 -4.94 -3.60 -14.08
C GLN A 58 -5.01 -2.41 -15.04
N SER A 59 -5.70 -1.32 -14.66
CA SER A 59 -5.76 -0.09 -15.45
C SER A 59 -4.38 0.57 -15.58
N SER A 60 -3.60 0.62 -14.49
CA SER A 60 -2.21 1.09 -14.55
C SER A 60 -1.36 0.20 -15.45
N LYS A 61 -1.47 -1.13 -15.36
CA LYS A 61 -0.75 -2.06 -16.24
C LYS A 61 -1.09 -1.85 -17.72
N ALA A 62 -2.37 -1.65 -18.05
CA ALA A 62 -2.79 -1.36 -19.43
C ALA A 62 -2.15 -0.07 -19.96
N SER A 63 -2.08 0.98 -19.12
CA SER A 63 -1.42 2.24 -19.48
C SER A 63 0.09 2.05 -19.73
N LEU A 64 0.74 1.21 -18.94
CA LEU A 64 2.15 0.85 -19.14
C LEU A 64 2.37 -0.01 -20.40
N ASP A 65 1.40 -0.85 -20.76
CA ASP A 65 1.45 -1.62 -22.02
C ASP A 65 1.37 -0.70 -23.24
N ASP A 66 0.62 0.39 -23.17
CA ASP A 66 0.61 1.41 -24.21
C ASP A 66 1.97 2.14 -24.30
N MET A 67 2.58 2.50 -23.18
CA MET A 67 3.94 3.06 -23.15
C MET A 67 4.99 2.11 -23.74
N LYS A 68 4.85 0.81 -23.48
CA LYS A 68 5.76 -0.22 -24.01
C LYS A 68 5.69 -0.30 -25.54
N LYS A 69 4.51 -0.14 -26.14
CA LYS A 69 4.36 -0.06 -27.62
C LYS A 69 5.14 1.12 -28.20
N GLU A 70 5.21 2.21 -27.44
CA GLU A 70 5.98 3.42 -27.78
C GLU A 70 7.47 3.31 -27.41
N LYS A 71 7.95 2.11 -27.09
CA LYS A 71 9.34 1.79 -26.73
C LYS A 71 9.84 2.53 -25.49
N ILE A 72 8.94 2.81 -24.55
CA ILE A 72 9.32 3.32 -23.23
C ILE A 72 9.56 2.14 -22.29
N GLU A 73 10.72 2.14 -21.62
CA GLU A 73 11.17 1.03 -20.79
C GLU A 73 10.51 1.06 -19.40
N VAL A 74 9.30 0.48 -19.31
CA VAL A 74 8.47 0.48 -18.09
C VAL A 74 8.21 -0.90 -17.50
N GLU A 75 8.88 -1.95 -17.99
CA GLU A 75 8.65 -3.32 -17.53
C GLU A 75 8.91 -3.49 -16.03
N TRP A 76 9.92 -2.79 -15.49
CA TRP A 76 10.24 -2.78 -14.06
C TRP A 76 9.06 -2.30 -13.19
N LEU A 77 8.27 -1.35 -13.69
CA LEU A 77 7.10 -0.83 -12.99
C LEU A 77 5.93 -1.81 -13.06
N LYS A 78 5.78 -2.51 -14.19
CA LYS A 78 4.81 -3.59 -14.36
C LYS A 78 5.10 -4.75 -13.40
N THR A 79 6.37 -5.19 -13.30
CA THR A 79 6.79 -6.19 -12.31
C THR A 79 6.49 -5.75 -10.88
N ARG A 80 6.66 -4.46 -10.58
CA ARG A 80 6.31 -3.93 -9.25
C ARG A 80 4.81 -4.00 -8.97
N LEU A 81 3.97 -3.72 -9.97
CA LEU A 81 2.52 -3.86 -9.87
C LEU A 81 2.09 -5.32 -9.67
N ASP A 82 2.77 -6.27 -10.31
CA ASP A 82 2.51 -7.71 -10.12
C ASP A 82 2.78 -8.16 -8.69
N GLY A 83 3.93 -7.80 -8.12
CA GLY A 83 4.23 -8.11 -6.73
C GLY A 83 3.23 -7.49 -5.73
N ILE A 84 2.66 -6.32 -6.06
CA ILE A 84 1.61 -5.70 -5.24
C ILE A 84 0.30 -6.49 -5.33
N LEU A 85 -0.06 -6.95 -6.53
CA LEU A 85 -1.27 -7.77 -6.73
C LEU A 85 -1.15 -9.10 -5.98
N GLU A 86 0.00 -9.79 -6.11
CA GLU A 86 0.30 -11.03 -5.40
C GLU A 86 0.23 -10.85 -3.88
N ALA A 87 0.86 -9.79 -3.35
CA ALA A 87 0.82 -9.49 -1.92
C ALA A 87 -0.63 -9.25 -1.44
N LYS A 88 -1.45 -8.59 -2.25
CA LYS A 88 -2.87 -8.36 -1.92
C LYS A 88 -3.66 -9.66 -1.91
N GLU A 89 -3.45 -10.53 -2.88
CA GLU A 89 -4.10 -11.84 -2.95
C GLU A 89 -3.68 -12.72 -1.77
N ALA A 90 -2.38 -12.73 -1.41
CA ALA A 90 -1.87 -13.41 -0.22
C ALA A 90 -2.49 -12.86 1.08
N MET A 91 -2.65 -11.54 1.21
CA MET A 91 -3.28 -10.92 2.39
C MET A 91 -4.73 -11.40 2.63
N VAL A 92 -5.46 -11.78 1.59
CA VAL A 92 -6.81 -12.35 1.74
C VAL A 92 -6.74 -13.71 2.44
N HIS A 93 -5.71 -14.51 2.14
CA HIS A 93 -5.48 -15.83 2.75
C HIS A 93 -4.82 -15.75 4.13
N LEU A 94 -4.09 -14.67 4.42
CA LEU A 94 -3.48 -14.40 5.73
C LEU A 94 -4.45 -13.80 6.76
N LYS A 95 -5.74 -13.63 6.42
CA LYS A 95 -6.75 -13.23 7.41
C LYS A 95 -6.73 -14.23 8.57
N PRO A 96 -6.78 -13.76 9.84
CA PRO A 96 -6.78 -14.67 10.98
C PRO A 96 -7.91 -15.69 10.82
N SER A 97 -7.61 -16.97 11.04
CA SER A 97 -8.62 -18.03 10.99
C SER A 97 -9.79 -17.69 11.92
N SER A 98 -10.96 -18.28 11.64
CA SER A 98 -12.13 -18.20 12.54
C SER A 98 -11.73 -18.43 14.00
N ASP A 99 -10.91 -19.44 14.22
CA ASP A 99 -10.49 -19.91 15.53
C ASP A 99 -9.58 -18.89 16.22
N LEU A 100 -8.65 -18.27 15.48
CA LEU A 100 -7.82 -17.19 16.02
C LEU A 100 -8.65 -15.94 16.35
N ARG A 101 -9.66 -15.63 15.54
CA ARG A 101 -10.57 -14.50 15.82
C ARG A 101 -11.42 -14.77 17.06
N GLN A 102 -11.95 -15.98 17.19
CA GLN A 102 -12.72 -16.40 18.35
C GLN A 102 -11.86 -16.39 19.62
N LEU A 103 -10.69 -17.02 19.59
CA LEU A 103 -9.77 -17.05 20.73
C LEU A 103 -9.36 -15.64 21.17
N ARG A 104 -9.13 -14.74 20.22
CA ARG A 104 -8.83 -13.33 20.52
C ARG A 104 -10.01 -12.65 21.19
N ALA A 105 -11.23 -12.83 20.69
CA ALA A 105 -12.44 -12.27 21.30
C ALA A 105 -12.66 -12.80 22.71
N GLU A 106 -12.50 -14.11 22.93
CA GLU A 106 -12.60 -14.73 24.25
C GLU A 106 -11.57 -14.17 25.24
N ARG A 107 -10.33 -13.98 24.80
CA ARG A 107 -9.26 -13.38 25.61
C ARG A 107 -9.55 -11.92 25.95
N GLU A 108 -10.05 -11.15 24.98
CA GLU A 108 -10.43 -9.75 25.19
C GLU A 108 -11.53 -9.64 26.26
N THR A 109 -12.57 -10.47 26.17
CA THR A 109 -13.65 -10.54 27.16
C THR A 109 -13.12 -10.91 28.54
N LYS A 110 -12.25 -11.92 28.66
CA LYS A 110 -11.66 -12.32 29.94
C LYS A 110 -10.85 -11.19 30.59
N ILE A 111 -10.03 -10.48 29.80
CA ILE A 111 -9.27 -9.33 30.28
C ILE A 111 -10.21 -8.24 30.78
N GLN A 112 -11.29 -7.98 30.05
CA GLN A 112 -12.26 -6.96 30.42
C GLN A 112 -12.99 -7.29 31.73
N THR A 113 -13.48 -8.52 31.89
CA THR A 113 -14.11 -8.98 33.13
C THR A 113 -13.16 -8.91 34.32
N LEU A 114 -11.89 -9.30 34.14
CA LEU A 114 -10.90 -9.21 35.22
C LEU A 114 -10.63 -7.75 35.63
N ARG A 115 -10.57 -6.82 34.69
CA ARG A 115 -10.43 -5.39 34.99
C ARG A 115 -11.61 -4.86 35.79
N GLU A 116 -12.83 -5.26 35.45
CA GLU A 116 -14.04 -4.87 36.18
C GLU A 116 -14.03 -5.40 37.61
N HIS A 117 -13.66 -6.68 37.79
CA HIS A 117 -13.52 -7.29 39.12
C HIS A 117 -12.48 -6.59 39.98
N LEU A 118 -11.30 -6.29 39.42
CA LEU A 118 -10.26 -5.53 40.14
C LEU A 118 -10.75 -4.13 40.53
N THR A 119 -11.55 -3.48 39.68
CA THR A 119 -12.13 -2.16 39.95
C THR A 119 -13.18 -2.21 41.07
N VAL A 120 -13.98 -3.27 41.13
CA VAL A 120 -14.92 -3.49 42.26
C VAL A 120 -14.15 -3.74 43.54
N TYR A 121 -13.19 -4.67 43.51
CA TYR A 121 -12.41 -5.02 44.69
C TYR A 121 -11.65 -3.82 45.29
N GLY A 122 -11.06 -2.96 44.46
CA GLY A 122 -10.42 -1.73 44.91
C GLY A 122 -11.39 -0.74 45.57
N ARG A 123 -12.63 -0.64 45.08
CA ARG A 123 -13.68 0.18 45.71
C ARG A 123 -14.08 -0.36 47.07
N ASP A 124 -14.32 -1.67 47.17
CA ASP A 124 -14.73 -2.31 48.41
C ASP A 124 -13.67 -2.19 49.51
N LEU A 125 -12.38 -2.34 49.14
CA LEU A 125 -11.26 -2.10 50.05
C LEU A 125 -11.22 -0.64 50.53
N SER A 126 -11.44 0.32 49.64
CA SER A 126 -11.43 1.75 49.99
C SER A 126 -12.57 2.11 50.95
N ILE A 127 -13.76 1.52 50.77
CA ILE A 127 -14.89 1.69 51.70
C ILE A 127 -14.51 1.17 53.08
N LYS A 128 -14.03 -0.08 53.15
CA LYS A 128 -13.62 -0.70 54.43
C LYS A 128 -12.53 0.06 55.16
N MET A 129 -11.59 0.66 54.43
CA MET A 129 -10.52 1.48 55.03
C MET A 129 -11.02 2.83 55.57
N ASN A 130 -12.14 3.36 55.06
CA ASN A 130 -12.74 4.61 55.55
C ASN A 130 -13.71 4.38 56.73
N GLU A 131 -14.05 3.12 57.02
CA GLU A 131 -14.92 2.72 58.14
C GLU A 131 -14.13 2.36 59.42
N ILE A 132 -12.79 2.39 59.37
CA ILE A 132 -11.84 2.18 60.49
C ILE A 132 -11.26 3.51 60.93
#